data_AF-A0A4Y1YJA8-F1
#
_entry.id   AF-A0A4Y1YJA8-F1
#
_cell.length_a   1.000
_cell.length_b   1.000
_cell.length_c   1.000
_cell.angle_alpha   90.00
_cell.angle_beta   90.00
_cell.angle_gamma   90.00
#
_symmetry.space_group_name_H-M   'P 1'
#
loop_
_entity.id
_entity.type
_entity.pdbx_description
1 polymer ?
#
loop_
_entity_poly.entity_id
_entity_poly.type
_entity_poly.pdbx_seq_one_letter_code
_entity_poly.pdbx_strand_id
1 'polypeptide(L)'
;MAAHSNTDTSKHIIDRLGQLTKTLHNCLSELGHNQRLQQVNLEVANSKDGLAYVIDQTTQAAECSLSAIEHTQPIVQQLTEHAAQLHTLWQQIPDAAVTTVKNHPDLNNLYQQTLSFLDGIPEQTTAVQVHLTEIMLAQNFHDLTGQVIQKIARVIEMIEQEIQQLLTEEDLEKKITAEQKNSLLNGPVINPHQQHDVCTDQDQIDDLFTKLSP
;
A
#
# COMPACT_ATOMS: atom_id res chain seq x y z
N MET A 1 2.26 62.89 -37.56
CA MET A 1 1.81 62.63 -36.18
C MET A 1 0.78 61.48 -36.10
N ALA A 2 0.91 60.43 -36.93
CA ALA A 2 -0.11 59.36 -37.08
C ALA A 2 0.43 57.93 -36.86
N ALA A 3 1.72 57.77 -36.53
CA ALA A 3 2.35 56.46 -36.35
C ALA A 3 2.28 55.92 -34.91
N HIS A 4 2.01 56.77 -33.91
CA HIS A 4 2.03 56.38 -32.49
C HIS A 4 0.70 55.74 -32.00
N SER A 5 -0.44 56.01 -32.64
CA SER A 5 -1.75 55.47 -32.22
C SER A 5 -1.94 53.99 -32.58
N ASN A 6 -1.34 53.54 -33.68
CA ASN A 6 -1.50 52.17 -34.17
C ASN A 6 -0.69 51.15 -33.33
N THR A 7 0.43 51.59 -32.77
CA THR A 7 1.29 50.77 -31.90
C THR A 7 0.67 50.58 -30.52
N ASP A 8 0.00 51.60 -29.96
CA ASP A 8 -0.75 51.51 -28.71
C ASP A 8 -1.97 50.59 -28.83
N THR A 9 -2.66 50.64 -29.97
CA THR A 9 -3.83 49.78 -30.25
C THR A 9 -3.40 48.31 -30.34
N SER A 10 -2.28 48.02 -31.02
CA SER A 10 -1.70 46.68 -31.10
C SER A 10 -1.20 46.16 -29.74
N LYS A 11 -0.56 47.01 -28.93
CA LYS A 11 -0.16 46.68 -27.55
C LYS A 11 -1.37 46.32 -26.68
N HIS A 12 -2.42 47.13 -26.73
CA HIS A 12 -3.63 46.89 -25.96
C HIS A 12 -4.35 45.59 -26.38
N ILE A 13 -4.32 45.22 -27.66
CA ILE A 13 -4.87 43.95 -28.15
C ILE A 13 -4.01 42.77 -27.66
N ILE A 14 -2.69 42.88 -27.70
CA ILE A 14 -1.76 41.85 -27.19
C ILE A 14 -1.92 41.67 -25.67
N ASP A 15 -2.05 42.76 -24.91
CA ASP A 15 -2.29 42.71 -23.45
C ASP A 15 -3.64 42.08 -23.12
N ARG A 16 -4.70 42.43 -23.89
CA ARG A 16 -6.01 41.78 -23.74
C ARG A 16 -5.95 40.28 -24.03
N LEU A 17 -5.21 39.89 -25.06
CA LEU A 17 -5.03 38.49 -25.46
C LEU A 17 -4.22 37.72 -24.40
N GLY A 18 -3.21 38.35 -23.80
CA GLY A 18 -2.46 37.82 -22.67
C GLY A 18 -3.34 37.62 -21.43
N GLN A 19 -4.19 38.59 -21.09
CA GLN A 19 -5.15 38.48 -19.99
C GLN A 19 -6.18 37.38 -20.23
N LEU A 20 -6.72 37.27 -21.44
CA LEU A 20 -7.66 36.20 -21.80
C LEU A 20 -7.01 34.82 -21.75
N THR A 21 -5.78 34.68 -22.25
CA THR A 21 -5.03 33.42 -22.18
C THR A 21 -4.71 33.03 -20.75
N LYS A 22 -4.33 33.98 -19.89
CA LYS A 22 -4.10 33.75 -18.47
C LYS A 22 -5.38 33.35 -17.74
N THR A 23 -6.50 34.01 -18.04
CA THR A 23 -7.82 33.66 -17.48
C THR A 23 -8.24 32.25 -17.91
N LEU A 24 -8.06 31.91 -19.19
CA LEU A 24 -8.34 30.57 -19.72
C LEU A 24 -7.46 29.51 -19.05
N HIS A 25 -6.15 29.77 -18.91
CA HIS A 25 -5.22 28.87 -18.24
C HIS A 25 -5.61 28.65 -16.77
N ASN A 26 -5.93 29.72 -16.03
CA ASN A 26 -6.36 29.62 -14.65
C ASN A 26 -7.65 28.81 -14.51
N CYS A 27 -8.65 29.05 -15.35
CA CYS A 27 -9.89 28.28 -15.36
C CYS A 27 -9.64 26.79 -15.69
N LEU A 28 -8.76 26.49 -16.66
CA LEU A 28 -8.42 25.11 -17.01
C LEU A 28 -7.63 24.40 -15.90
N SER A 29 -6.73 25.12 -15.22
CA SER A 29 -5.98 24.61 -14.07
C SER A 29 -6.92 24.31 -12.90
N GLU A 30 -7.78 25.27 -12.54
CA GLU A 30 -8.76 25.12 -11.46
C GLU A 30 -9.78 23.99 -11.74
N LEU A 31 -10.17 23.80 -13.01
CA LEU A 31 -11.04 22.68 -13.41
C LEU A 31 -10.31 21.34 -13.30
N GLY A 32 -9.04 21.28 -13.69
CA GLY A 32 -8.19 20.09 -13.56
C GLY A 32 -7.94 19.69 -12.12
N HIS A 33 -7.74 20.66 -11.22
CA HIS A 33 -7.63 20.44 -9.77
C HIS A 33 -8.94 19.93 -9.16
N ASN A 34 -10.07 20.53 -9.53
CA ASN A 34 -11.37 20.06 -9.06
C ASN A 34 -11.67 18.62 -9.48
N GLN A 35 -11.31 18.24 -10.72
CA GLN A 35 -11.46 16.86 -11.19
C GLN A 35 -10.56 15.88 -10.42
N ARG A 36 -9.29 16.25 -10.18
CA ARG A 36 -8.36 15.40 -9.42
C ARG A 36 -8.75 15.27 -7.95
N LEU A 37 -9.20 16.36 -7.31
CA LEU A 37 -9.74 16.32 -5.95
C LEU A 37 -11.00 15.45 -5.83
N GLN A 38 -11.89 15.49 -6.82
CA GLN A 38 -13.04 14.59 -6.86
C GLN A 38 -12.62 13.12 -6.98
N GLN A 39 -11.63 12.82 -7.82
CA GLN A 39 -11.10 11.47 -7.95
C GLN A 39 -10.44 10.99 -6.65
N VAL A 40 -9.59 11.82 -6.03
CA VAL A 40 -8.98 11.55 -4.73
C VAL A 40 -10.03 11.28 -3.66
N ASN A 41 -11.10 12.07 -3.61
CA ASN A 41 -12.17 11.87 -2.63
C ASN A 41 -12.86 10.49 -2.80
N LEU A 42 -13.15 10.09 -4.04
CA LEU A 42 -13.70 8.75 -4.32
C LEU A 42 -12.73 7.64 -3.92
N GLU A 43 -11.44 7.78 -4.23
CA GLU A 43 -10.42 6.80 -3.90
C GLU A 43 -10.14 6.69 -2.38
N VAL A 44 -10.25 7.80 -1.65
CA VAL A 44 -10.19 7.85 -0.18
C VAL A 44 -11.39 7.11 0.43
N ALA A 45 -12.60 7.36 -0.07
CA ALA A 45 -13.79 6.63 0.38
C ALA A 45 -13.63 5.12 0.16
N ASN A 46 -13.21 4.72 -1.04
CA ASN A 46 -12.91 3.32 -1.36
C ASN A 46 -11.81 2.72 -0.47
N SER A 47 -10.78 3.51 -0.13
CA SER A 47 -9.69 3.08 0.76
C SER A 47 -10.18 2.85 2.19
N LYS A 48 -11.12 3.66 2.68
CA LYS A 48 -11.75 3.48 3.99
C LYS A 48 -12.55 2.17 4.05
N ASP A 49 -13.33 1.89 3.01
CA ASP A 49 -14.05 0.61 2.90
C ASP A 49 -13.08 -0.56 2.78
N GLY A 50 -11.96 -0.37 2.07
CA GLY A 50 -10.85 -1.31 2.03
C GLY A 50 -10.24 -1.59 3.41
N LEU A 51 -9.99 -0.57 4.23
CA LEU A 51 -9.50 -0.76 5.60
C LEU A 51 -10.49 -1.52 6.48
N ALA A 52 -11.79 -1.23 6.35
CA ALA A 52 -12.83 -1.97 7.06
C ALA A 52 -12.84 -3.45 6.65
N TYR A 53 -12.69 -3.74 5.35
CA TYR A 53 -12.54 -5.09 4.84
C TYR A 53 -11.29 -5.79 5.39
N VAL A 54 -10.14 -5.10 5.45
CA VAL A 54 -8.90 -5.62 6.06
C VAL A 54 -9.12 -6.03 7.52
N ILE A 55 -9.83 -5.22 8.30
CA ILE A 55 -10.14 -5.53 9.70
C ILE A 55 -11.02 -6.78 9.81
N ASP A 56 -12.05 -6.89 8.98
CA ASP A 56 -12.93 -8.05 8.95
C ASP A 56 -12.19 -9.34 8.58
N GLN A 57 -11.40 -9.30 7.50
CA GLN A 57 -10.65 -10.48 7.03
C GLN A 57 -9.56 -10.92 8.01
N THR A 58 -8.88 -9.97 8.66
CA THR A 58 -7.89 -10.30 9.70
C THR A 58 -8.55 -10.91 10.94
N THR A 59 -9.76 -10.47 11.29
CA THR A 59 -10.55 -11.08 12.36
C THR A 59 -10.96 -12.50 12.00
N GLN A 60 -11.50 -12.74 10.81
CA GLN A 60 -11.87 -14.08 10.34
C GLN A 60 -10.68 -15.03 10.28
N ALA A 61 -9.51 -14.57 9.81
CA ALA A 61 -8.30 -15.38 9.79
C ALA A 61 -7.85 -15.80 11.19
N ALA A 62 -7.93 -14.87 12.15
CA ALA A 62 -7.61 -15.13 13.54
C ALA A 62 -8.59 -16.11 14.19
N GLU A 63 -9.90 -15.92 13.98
CA GLU A 63 -10.96 -16.81 14.48
C GLU A 63 -10.81 -18.23 13.92
N CYS A 64 -10.57 -18.35 12.61
CA CYS A 64 -10.34 -19.64 11.97
C CYS A 64 -9.09 -20.34 12.55
N SER A 65 -7.99 -19.60 12.70
CA SER A 65 -6.75 -20.15 13.27
C SER A 65 -6.93 -20.59 14.73
N LEU A 66 -7.61 -19.77 15.54
CA LEU A 66 -7.87 -20.08 16.94
C LEU A 66 -8.78 -21.30 17.08
N SER A 67 -9.87 -21.36 16.31
CA SER A 67 -10.78 -22.49 16.27
C SER A 67 -10.05 -23.78 15.90
N ALA A 68 -9.23 -23.77 14.84
CA ALA A 68 -8.47 -24.95 14.44
C ALA A 68 -7.49 -25.42 15.54
N ILE A 69 -6.86 -24.49 16.26
CA ILE A 69 -6.01 -24.80 17.42
C ILE A 69 -6.84 -25.41 18.56
N GLU A 70 -7.99 -24.84 18.90
CA GLU A 70 -8.89 -25.32 19.95
C GLU A 70 -9.36 -26.76 19.70
N HIS A 71 -9.58 -27.15 18.44
CA HIS A 71 -9.94 -28.52 18.07
C HIS A 71 -8.73 -29.47 18.01
N THR A 72 -7.55 -28.97 17.63
CA THR A 72 -6.32 -29.77 17.50
C THR A 72 -5.71 -30.13 18.86
N GLN A 73 -5.70 -29.18 19.79
CA GLN A 73 -5.08 -29.33 21.09
C GLN A 73 -5.54 -30.57 21.89
N PRO A 74 -6.86 -30.85 22.05
CA PRO A 74 -7.31 -32.02 22.79
C PRO A 74 -6.87 -33.34 22.14
N ILE A 75 -6.80 -33.41 20.81
CA ILE A 75 -6.36 -34.62 20.09
C ILE A 75 -4.90 -34.91 20.40
N VAL A 76 -4.03 -33.90 20.30
CA VAL A 76 -2.59 -34.04 20.59
C VAL A 76 -2.37 -34.38 22.08
N GLN A 77 -3.15 -33.78 22.97
CA GLN A 77 -3.08 -34.08 24.39
C GLN A 77 -3.49 -35.53 24.68
N GLN A 78 -4.58 -36.02 24.10
CA GLN A 78 -5.03 -37.41 24.24
C GLN A 78 -3.98 -38.41 23.71
N LEU A 79 -3.40 -38.14 22.54
CA LEU A 79 -2.30 -38.95 21.99
C LEU A 79 -1.11 -39.01 22.95
N THR A 80 -0.72 -37.86 23.50
CA THR A 80 0.42 -37.76 24.41
C THR A 80 0.17 -38.50 25.73
N GLU A 81 -1.01 -38.33 26.31
CA GLU A 81 -1.40 -39.00 27.55
C GLU A 81 -1.47 -40.52 27.37
N HIS A 82 -2.13 -41.02 26.32
CA HIS A 82 -2.18 -42.46 26.04
C HIS A 82 -0.80 -43.05 25.77
N ALA A 83 0.04 -42.37 24.98
CA ALA A 83 1.40 -42.83 24.72
C ALA A 83 2.23 -42.92 26.03
N ALA A 84 2.13 -41.92 26.91
CA ALA A 84 2.83 -41.91 28.19
C ALA A 84 2.33 -43.02 29.14
N GLN A 85 1.01 -43.26 29.17
CA GLN A 85 0.40 -44.34 29.94
C GLN A 85 0.90 -45.70 29.45
N LEU A 86 0.83 -45.97 28.14
CA LEU A 86 1.34 -47.21 27.56
C LEU A 86 2.84 -47.40 27.83
N HIS A 87 3.64 -46.34 27.67
CA HIS A 87 5.06 -46.39 27.96
C HIS A 87 5.35 -46.79 29.42
N THR A 88 4.62 -46.19 30.37
CA THR A 88 4.75 -46.51 31.79
C THR A 88 4.36 -47.95 32.09
N LEU A 89 3.28 -48.44 31.48
CA LEU A 89 2.85 -49.84 31.62
C LEU A 89 3.88 -50.81 31.05
N TRP A 90 4.49 -50.49 29.91
CA TRP A 90 5.56 -51.29 29.32
C TRP A 90 6.83 -51.32 30.19
N GLN A 91 7.19 -50.22 30.86
CA GLN A 91 8.33 -50.19 31.79
C GLN A 91 8.13 -51.05 33.05
N GLN A 92 6.89 -51.29 33.45
CA GLN A 92 6.58 -52.10 34.64
C GLN A 92 6.71 -53.60 34.40
N ILE A 93 6.90 -54.04 33.14
CA ILE A 93 7.05 -55.45 32.78
C ILE A 93 8.52 -55.86 32.96
N PRO A 94 8.83 -56.83 33.85
CA PRO A 94 10.20 -57.35 33.98
C PRO A 94 10.64 -58.10 32.72
N ASP A 95 11.91 -57.99 32.33
CA ASP A 95 12.51 -58.67 31.15
C ASP A 95 12.26 -60.19 31.13
N ALA A 96 12.15 -60.81 32.31
CA ALA A 96 11.89 -62.25 32.46
C ALA A 96 10.45 -62.68 32.07
N ALA A 97 9.49 -61.75 32.00
CA ALA A 97 8.09 -62.02 31.66
C ALA A 97 7.79 -61.96 30.15
N VAL A 98 8.71 -61.41 29.36
CA VAL A 98 8.53 -61.15 27.91
C VAL A 98 8.52 -62.44 27.08
N THR A 99 9.12 -63.52 27.57
CA THR A 99 9.17 -64.81 26.87
C THR A 99 7.82 -65.52 26.77
N THR A 100 6.76 -65.06 27.45
CA THR A 100 5.44 -65.72 27.39
C THR A 100 4.26 -64.76 27.50
N VAL A 101 4.16 -63.80 26.57
CA VAL A 101 3.03 -62.84 26.45
C VAL A 101 1.65 -63.51 26.49
N LYS A 102 1.53 -64.75 25.97
CA LYS A 102 0.27 -65.50 25.93
C LYS A 102 -0.23 -66.03 27.28
N ASN A 103 0.64 -66.14 28.29
CA ASN A 103 0.34 -66.77 29.57
C ASN A 103 0.12 -65.78 30.73
N HIS A 104 0.33 -64.48 30.49
CA HIS A 104 0.04 -63.42 31.47
C HIS A 104 -1.13 -62.57 30.96
N PRO A 105 -2.31 -62.60 31.62
CA PRO A 105 -3.48 -61.84 31.18
C PRO A 105 -3.22 -60.32 31.11
N ASP A 106 -2.35 -59.80 31.98
CA ASP A 106 -1.95 -58.38 32.00
C ASP A 106 -1.12 -57.99 30.77
N LEU A 107 -0.23 -58.88 30.30
CA LEU A 107 0.58 -58.67 29.09
C LEU A 107 -0.28 -58.73 27.82
N ASN A 108 -1.21 -59.67 27.75
CA ASN A 108 -2.14 -59.75 26.63
C ASN A 108 -3.05 -58.52 26.58
N ASN A 109 -3.51 -58.03 27.73
CA ASN A 109 -4.31 -56.80 27.81
C ASN A 109 -3.51 -55.58 27.33
N LEU A 110 -2.26 -55.40 27.80
CA LEU A 110 -1.39 -54.31 27.35
C LEU A 110 -1.08 -54.37 25.85
N TYR A 111 -0.87 -55.57 25.30
CA TYR A 111 -0.68 -55.78 23.88
C TYR A 111 -1.92 -55.32 23.08
N GLN A 112 -3.12 -55.70 23.52
CA GLN A 112 -4.38 -55.26 22.89
C GLN A 112 -4.58 -53.75 23.00
N GLN A 113 -4.29 -53.15 24.17
CA GLN A 113 -4.34 -51.69 24.34
C GLN A 113 -3.35 -50.97 23.39
N THR A 114 -2.15 -51.52 23.23
CA THR A 114 -1.13 -50.95 22.34
C THR A 114 -1.57 -51.03 20.87
N LEU A 115 -2.11 -52.16 20.43
CA LEU A 115 -2.66 -52.29 19.08
C LEU A 115 -3.82 -51.32 18.85
N SER A 116 -4.77 -51.24 19.79
CA SER A 116 -5.89 -50.31 19.69
C SER A 116 -5.45 -48.85 19.64
N PHE A 117 -4.40 -48.49 20.38
CA PHE A 117 -3.80 -47.15 20.31
C PHE A 117 -3.19 -46.90 18.93
N LEU A 118 -2.38 -47.83 18.42
CA LEU A 118 -1.76 -47.73 17.10
C LEU A 118 -2.80 -47.65 15.96
N ASP A 119 -3.89 -48.41 16.06
CA ASP A 119 -5.00 -48.38 15.10
C ASP A 119 -5.74 -47.05 15.12
N GLY A 120 -5.77 -46.35 16.26
CA GLY A 120 -6.40 -45.04 16.43
C GLY A 120 -5.53 -43.84 16.01
N ILE A 121 -4.21 -44.03 15.82
CA ILE A 121 -3.29 -42.94 15.43
C ILE A 121 -3.66 -42.34 14.05
N PRO A 122 -3.90 -43.14 12.99
CA PRO A 122 -4.21 -42.58 11.66
C PRO A 122 -5.44 -41.67 11.64
N GLU A 123 -6.50 -42.03 12.39
CA GLU A 123 -7.71 -41.22 12.48
C GLU A 123 -7.42 -39.87 13.16
N GLN A 124 -6.78 -39.92 14.34
CA GLN A 124 -6.47 -38.71 15.11
C GLN A 124 -5.49 -37.79 14.38
N THR A 125 -4.45 -38.34 13.75
CA THR A 125 -3.48 -37.56 12.97
C THR A 125 -4.09 -36.98 11.70
N THR A 126 -5.03 -37.69 11.06
CA THR A 126 -5.80 -37.14 9.94
C THR A 126 -6.65 -35.94 10.39
N ALA A 127 -7.32 -36.04 11.54
CA ALA A 127 -8.09 -34.92 12.09
C ALA A 127 -7.21 -33.70 12.40
N VAL A 128 -6.04 -33.91 13.00
CA VAL A 128 -5.03 -32.84 13.20
C VAL A 128 -4.62 -32.22 11.87
N GLN A 129 -4.37 -33.03 10.84
CA GLN A 129 -3.97 -32.53 9.53
C GLN A 129 -5.06 -31.72 8.82
N VAL A 130 -6.34 -32.06 9.02
CA VAL A 130 -7.46 -31.26 8.55
C VAL A 130 -7.43 -29.87 9.18
N HIS A 131 -7.29 -29.77 10.51
CA HIS A 131 -7.23 -28.48 11.19
C HIS A 131 -5.99 -27.65 10.81
N LEU A 132 -4.82 -28.28 10.64
CA LEU A 132 -3.65 -27.58 10.11
C LEU A 132 -3.88 -27.04 8.69
N THR A 133 -4.65 -27.77 7.87
CA THR A 133 -5.05 -27.31 6.54
C THR A 133 -6.00 -26.12 6.62
N GLU A 134 -6.94 -26.10 7.57
CA GLU A 134 -7.80 -24.94 7.82
C GLU A 134 -7.00 -23.69 8.19
N ILE A 135 -5.97 -23.83 9.05
CA ILE A 135 -5.05 -22.74 9.38
C ILE A 135 -4.31 -22.25 8.13
N MET A 136 -3.84 -23.16 7.26
CA MET A 136 -3.20 -22.78 6.00
C MET A 136 -4.16 -22.07 5.05
N LEU A 137 -5.43 -22.49 4.99
CA LEU A 137 -6.43 -21.83 4.15
C LEU A 137 -6.77 -20.42 4.65
N ALA A 138 -6.71 -20.18 5.96
CA ALA A 138 -6.84 -18.85 6.54
C ALA A 138 -5.75 -17.88 6.04
N GLN A 139 -4.64 -18.37 5.48
CA GLN A 139 -3.60 -17.54 4.86
C GLN A 139 -4.10 -16.78 3.62
N ASN A 140 -5.15 -17.27 2.94
CA ASN A 140 -5.75 -16.56 1.81
C ASN A 140 -6.30 -15.19 2.23
N PHE A 141 -6.81 -15.06 3.47
CA PHE A 141 -7.24 -13.76 4.01
C PHE A 141 -6.09 -12.75 4.07
N HIS A 142 -4.87 -13.20 4.36
CA HIS A 142 -3.70 -12.35 4.41
C HIS A 142 -3.30 -11.82 3.02
N ASP A 143 -3.40 -12.64 1.97
CA ASP A 143 -3.10 -12.21 0.60
C ASP A 143 -4.08 -11.13 0.12
N LEU A 144 -5.39 -11.35 0.28
CA LEU A 144 -6.40 -10.35 -0.07
C LEU A 144 -6.23 -9.07 0.76
N THR A 145 -5.91 -9.21 2.05
CA THR A 145 -5.59 -8.06 2.93
C THR A 145 -4.39 -7.28 2.39
N GLY A 146 -3.33 -7.96 1.99
CA GLY A 146 -2.13 -7.34 1.41
C GLY A 146 -2.42 -6.56 0.14
N GLN A 147 -3.24 -7.10 -0.77
CA GLN A 147 -3.65 -6.40 -1.98
C GLN A 147 -4.44 -5.11 -1.69
N VAL A 148 -5.30 -5.12 -0.67
CA VAL A 148 -6.07 -3.94 -0.27
C VAL A 148 -5.18 -2.89 0.37
N ILE A 149 -4.25 -3.29 1.24
CA ILE A 149 -3.24 -2.38 1.81
C ILE A 149 -2.40 -1.73 0.71
N GLN A 150 -1.97 -2.48 -0.31
CA GLN A 150 -1.23 -1.92 -1.46
C GLN A 150 -2.05 -0.90 -2.27
N LYS A 151 -3.39 -1.09 -2.37
CA LYS A 151 -4.25 -0.09 -3.02
C LYS A 151 -4.32 1.18 -2.18
N ILE A 152 -4.51 1.05 -0.87
CA ILE A 152 -4.57 2.19 0.06
C ILE A 152 -3.24 2.97 0.05
N ALA A 153 -2.10 2.28 0.03
CA ALA A 153 -0.78 2.91 -0.07
C ALA A 153 -0.66 3.80 -1.31
N ARG A 154 -1.13 3.31 -2.48
CA ARG A 154 -1.16 4.10 -3.72
C ARG A 154 -2.06 5.33 -3.63
N VAL A 155 -3.21 5.22 -2.95
CA VAL A 155 -4.10 6.37 -2.73
C VAL A 155 -3.42 7.42 -1.85
N ILE A 156 -2.67 7.00 -0.82
CA ILE A 156 -1.89 7.90 0.02
C ILE A 156 -0.80 8.62 -0.82
N GLU A 157 -0.08 7.89 -1.68
CA GLU A 157 0.90 8.49 -2.60
C GLU A 157 0.26 9.51 -3.55
N MET A 158 -0.94 9.23 -4.06
CA MET A 158 -1.69 10.19 -4.89
C MET A 158 -2.08 11.46 -4.12
N ILE A 159 -2.55 11.32 -2.87
CA ILE A 159 -2.86 12.47 -2.02
C ILE A 159 -1.61 13.30 -1.75
N GLU A 160 -0.49 12.64 -1.46
CA GLU A 160 0.79 13.32 -1.22
C GLU A 160 1.22 14.14 -2.44
N GLN A 161 1.11 13.58 -3.65
CA GLN A 161 1.43 14.28 -4.88
C GLN A 161 0.55 15.51 -5.12
N GLU A 162 -0.76 15.41 -4.88
CA GLU A 162 -1.68 16.55 -5.04
C GLU A 162 -1.39 17.65 -4.00
N ILE A 163 -1.07 17.29 -2.75
CA ILE A 163 -0.65 18.26 -1.73
C ILE A 163 0.67 18.95 -2.14
N GLN A 164 1.65 18.19 -2.66
CA GLN A 164 2.91 18.76 -3.14
C GLN A 164 2.71 19.73 -4.32
N GLN A 165 1.82 19.40 -5.25
CA GLN A 165 1.51 20.28 -6.39
C GLN A 165 0.87 21.59 -5.94
N LEU A 166 -0.11 21.53 -5.03
CA LEU A 166 -0.75 22.72 -4.46
C LEU A 166 0.26 23.64 -3.75
N LEU A 167 1.18 23.06 -2.98
CA LEU A 167 2.24 23.82 -2.31
C LEU A 167 3.22 24.47 -3.30
N THR A 168 3.56 23.77 -4.38
CA THR A 168 4.48 24.28 -5.40
C THR A 168 3.87 25.40 -6.24
N GLU A 169 2.57 25.30 -6.57
CA GLU A 169 1.84 26.35 -7.27
C GLU A 169 1.70 27.61 -6.42
N GLU A 170 1.42 27.48 -5.12
CA GLU A 170 1.38 28.63 -4.20
C GLU A 170 2.73 29.38 -4.15
N ASP A 171 3.84 28.64 -4.17
CA ASP A 171 5.18 29.23 -4.19
C ASP A 171 5.50 29.88 -5.54
N LEU A 172 5.00 29.33 -6.65
CA LEU A 172 5.13 29.91 -7.98
C LEU A 172 4.31 31.19 -8.13
N GLU A 173 3.06 31.20 -7.64
CA GLU A 173 2.21 32.39 -7.62
C GLU A 173 2.81 33.50 -6.75
N LYS A 174 3.38 33.16 -5.59
CA LYS A 174 4.12 34.12 -4.73
C LYS A 174 5.33 34.70 -5.48
N LYS A 175 6.09 33.88 -6.22
CA LYS A 175 7.21 34.35 -7.06
C LYS A 175 6.78 35.25 -8.21
N ILE A 176 5.77 34.86 -8.98
CA ILE A 176 5.26 35.65 -10.12
C ILE A 176 4.68 36.97 -9.62
N THR A 177 3.96 36.97 -8.49
CA THR A 177 3.41 38.20 -7.92
C THR A 177 4.52 39.11 -7.40
N ALA A 178 5.60 38.56 -6.84
CA ALA A 178 6.78 39.33 -6.44
C ALA A 178 7.54 39.91 -7.65
N GLU A 179 7.72 39.15 -8.72
CA GLU A 179 8.34 39.61 -9.97
C GLU A 179 7.50 40.65 -10.71
N GLN A 180 6.17 40.51 -10.72
CA GLN A 180 5.26 41.52 -11.27
C GLN A 180 5.26 42.81 -10.44
N LYS A 181 5.34 42.71 -9.11
CA LYS A 181 5.45 43.88 -8.22
C LYS A 181 6.80 44.59 -8.39
N ASN A 182 7.88 43.84 -8.66
CA ASN A 182 9.20 44.41 -8.99
C ASN A 182 9.25 44.99 -10.42
N SER A 183 8.51 44.40 -11.37
CA SER A 183 8.41 44.91 -12.75
C SER A 183 7.59 46.21 -12.85
N LEU A 184 6.52 46.34 -12.04
CA LEU A 184 5.75 47.58 -11.89
C LEU A 184 6.52 48.70 -11.16
N LEU A 185 7.66 48.38 -10.54
CA LEU A 185 8.55 49.36 -9.89
C LEU A 185 9.64 49.91 -10.83
N ASN A 186 9.74 49.39 -12.06
CA ASN A 186 10.56 50.00 -13.11
C ASN A 186 9.70 51.00 -13.88
N GLY A 187 9.68 52.24 -13.39
CA GLY A 187 9.08 53.38 -14.09
C GLY A 187 9.70 53.59 -15.48
N PRO A 188 9.07 54.41 -16.35
CA PRO A 188 9.51 54.61 -17.71
C PRO A 188 10.97 55.07 -17.73
N VAL A 189 11.83 54.32 -18.43
CA VAL A 189 13.25 54.67 -18.60
C VAL A 189 13.33 55.91 -19.47
N ILE A 190 13.39 57.07 -18.82
CA ILE A 190 13.70 58.35 -19.47
C ILE A 190 15.22 58.48 -19.45
N ASN A 191 15.90 57.99 -20.49
CA ASN A 191 17.20 58.54 -20.93
C ASN A 191 17.50 58.10 -22.38
N PRO A 192 17.53 59.03 -23.36
CA PRO A 192 17.66 58.72 -24.78
C PRO A 192 19.11 58.64 -25.31
N HIS A 193 20.13 58.55 -24.45
CA HIS A 193 21.53 58.46 -24.92
C HIS A 193 22.37 57.56 -24.02
N GLN A 194 22.37 56.26 -24.31
CA GLN A 194 23.52 55.36 -24.19
C GLN A 194 23.15 54.06 -24.91
N GLN A 195 23.69 53.92 -26.12
CA GLN A 195 23.41 52.82 -27.05
C GLN A 195 24.13 51.52 -26.67
N HIS A 196 23.65 50.44 -27.30
CA HIS A 196 24.23 49.10 -27.46
C HIS A 196 24.10 48.18 -26.25
N ASP A 197 23.03 47.37 -26.20
CA ASP A 197 23.08 46.07 -26.87
C ASP A 197 21.68 45.43 -26.93
N VAL A 198 21.03 45.56 -28.08
CA VAL A 198 20.01 44.60 -28.49
C VAL A 198 20.67 43.82 -29.61
N CYS A 199 21.24 42.68 -29.24
CA CYS A 199 21.47 41.59 -30.17
C CYS A 199 20.82 40.35 -29.54
N THR A 200 19.64 40.04 -30.06
CA THR A 200 19.25 38.68 -30.38
C THR A 200 20.49 37.88 -30.80
N ASP A 201 20.89 36.89 -30.03
CA ASP A 201 21.75 35.85 -30.59
C ASP A 201 21.27 34.47 -30.17
N GLN A 202 21.22 33.62 -31.18
CA GLN A 202 20.64 32.29 -31.21
C GLN A 202 21.52 31.27 -30.44
N ASP A 203 22.64 31.72 -29.88
CA ASP A 203 23.69 30.88 -29.29
C ASP A 203 23.43 30.45 -27.83
N GLN A 204 22.40 30.99 -27.17
CA GLN A 204 21.97 30.50 -25.83
C GLN A 204 20.97 29.33 -25.88
N ILE A 205 20.59 28.87 -27.08
CA ILE A 205 19.72 27.70 -27.24
C ILE A 205 20.54 26.39 -27.19
N ASP A 206 21.80 26.40 -27.64
CA ASP A 206 22.68 25.22 -27.63
C ASP A 206 23.29 24.92 -26.25
N ASP A 207 23.36 25.92 -25.36
CA ASP A 207 23.88 25.73 -23.99
C ASP A 207 22.87 25.01 -23.06
N LEU A 208 21.58 25.00 -23.43
CA LEU A 208 20.53 24.24 -22.73
C LEU A 208 20.47 22.77 -23.17
N PHE A 209 21.00 22.41 -24.34
CA PHE A 209 21.10 21.01 -24.79
C PHE A 209 22.32 20.28 -24.23
N THR A 210 23.39 20.99 -23.87
CA THR A 210 24.61 20.38 -23.30
C THR A 210 24.44 19.95 -21.83
N LYS A 211 23.39 20.42 -21.14
CA LYS A 211 23.10 20.07 -19.74
C LYS A 211 22.12 18.90 -19.54
N LEU A 212 21.70 18.22 -20.62
CA LEU A 212 20.73 17.12 -20.52
C LEU A 212 21.09 15.86 -21.32
N SER A 213 22.36 15.43 -21.30
CA SER A 213 22.76 14.04 -21.62
C SER A 213 24.22 13.77 -21.28
N PRO A 214 24.59 12.60 -20.72
CA PRO A 214 24.00 11.84 -19.62
C PRO A 214 24.67 12.13 -18.26
#